data_AF-A0A349B8K5-F1
#
_entry.id   AF-A0A349B8K5-F1
#
_cell.length_a   1.000
_cell.length_b   1.000
_cell.length_c   1.000
_cell.angle_alpha   90.00
_cell.angle_beta   90.00
_cell.angle_gamma   90.00
#
_symmetry.space_group_name_H-M   'P 1'
#
loop_
_entity.id
_entity.type
_entity.pdbx_description
1 polymer ?
#
loop_
_entity_poly.entity_id
_entity_poly.type
_entity_poly.pdbx_seq_one_letter_code
_entity_poly.pdbx_strand_id
1 'polypeptide(L)'
;DYDLTQHANHSNTKLEYFDQQANERYVPHVIEPAAGATRTAMAFLMAAYDEETVNEEQRTVLRFHPRIAPYKVAVLPLSKKEDLVGVSDEVLGLLQPHYMCDFDVTQAIGRRYRR
;
A
#
# COMPACT_ATOMS: atom_id res chain seq x y z
N ASP A 1 19.08 28.00 2.65
CA ASP A 1 17.96 28.89 2.23
C ASP A 1 17.86 29.05 0.69
N TYR A 2 18.33 28.08 -0.11
CA TYR A 2 18.39 28.23 -1.59
C TYR A 2 17.00 28.31 -2.23
N ASP A 3 16.10 27.36 -1.95
CA ASP A 3 14.82 27.22 -2.66
C ASP A 3 13.93 28.46 -2.50
N LEU A 4 13.74 28.91 -1.26
CA LEU A 4 12.93 30.10 -0.97
C LEU A 4 13.57 31.38 -1.52
N THR A 5 14.90 31.48 -1.52
CA THR A 5 15.61 32.62 -2.14
C THR A 5 15.37 32.65 -3.65
N GLN A 6 15.50 31.52 -4.34
CA GLN A 6 15.22 31.44 -5.77
C GLN A 6 13.76 31.75 -6.09
N HIS A 7 12.81 31.22 -5.31
CA HIS A 7 11.40 31.53 -5.49
C HIS A 7 11.10 33.02 -5.26
N ALA A 8 11.68 33.66 -4.24
CA ALA A 8 11.50 35.07 -3.98
C ALA A 8 12.01 35.95 -5.13
N ASN A 9 13.20 35.62 -5.67
CA ASN A 9 13.81 36.36 -6.77
C ASN A 9 12.98 36.30 -8.07
N HIS A 10 12.40 35.14 -8.40
CA HIS A 10 11.65 34.97 -9.65
C HIS A 10 10.17 35.36 -9.52
N SER A 11 9.60 35.31 -8.31
CA SER A 11 8.21 35.68 -8.06
C SER A 11 8.01 37.14 -7.62
N ASN A 12 9.10 37.85 -7.30
CA ASN A 12 9.08 39.18 -6.66
C ASN A 12 8.29 39.25 -5.34
N THR A 13 8.07 38.10 -4.70
CA THR A 13 7.36 38.00 -3.41
C THR A 13 8.36 37.71 -2.30
N LYS A 14 8.26 38.43 -1.17
CA LYS A 14 9.14 38.18 -0.01
C LYS A 14 8.70 36.90 0.71
N LEU A 15 9.61 35.95 0.83
CA LEU A 15 9.42 34.67 1.53
C LEU A 15 10.25 34.62 2.84
N GLU A 16 10.23 35.72 3.58
CA GLU A 16 10.91 35.87 4.88
C GLU A 16 9.93 35.58 6.03
N TYR A 17 10.41 34.93 7.08
CA TYR A 17 9.71 34.82 8.36
C TYR A 17 10.20 35.92 9.30
N PHE A 18 9.30 36.51 10.09
CA PHE A 18 9.64 37.45 11.15
C PHE A 18 9.53 36.76 12.50
N ASP A 19 10.68 36.57 13.16
CA ASP A 19 10.74 36.06 14.52
C ASP A 19 10.53 37.21 15.50
N GLN A 20 9.43 37.18 16.25
CA GLN A 20 9.11 38.21 17.23
C GLN A 20 9.99 38.15 18.49
N GLN A 21 10.50 36.96 18.86
CA GLN A 21 11.33 36.78 20.04
C GLN A 21 12.75 37.28 19.78
N ALA A 22 13.29 36.98 18.59
CA ALA A 22 14.60 37.46 18.15
C ALA A 22 14.56 38.85 17.50
N ASN A 23 13.35 39.35 17.18
CA ASN A 23 13.11 40.62 16.48
C ASN A 23 13.87 40.74 15.14
N GLU A 24 13.92 39.66 14.38
CA GLU A 24 14.66 39.58 13.11
C GLU A 24 13.84 38.92 11.99
N ARG A 25 14.23 39.21 10.75
CA ARG A 25 13.70 38.53 9.57
C ARG A 25 14.75 37.63 8.96
N TYR A 26 14.36 36.41 8.62
CA TYR A 26 15.23 35.47 7.92
C TYR A 26 14.47 34.66 6.89
N VAL A 27 15.19 34.13 5.91
CA VAL A 27 14.66 33.16 4.95
C VAL A 27 14.75 31.77 5.60
N PRO A 28 13.63 31.06 5.82
CA PRO A 28 13.68 29.74 6.45
C PRO A 28 14.53 28.74 5.66
N HIS A 29 15.24 27.87 6.38
CA HIS A 29 15.88 26.72 5.77
C HIS A 29 14.83 25.68 5.37
N VAL A 30 14.97 25.13 4.17
CA VAL A 30 14.16 24.02 3.70
C VAL A 30 14.82 22.71 4.14
N ILE A 31 14.08 21.88 4.85
CA ILE A 31 14.47 20.52 5.22
C ILE A 31 13.60 19.57 4.39
N GLU A 32 14.20 18.88 3.43
CA GLU A 32 13.46 18.03 2.49
C GLU A 32 13.77 16.54 2.70
N PRO A 33 12.93 15.81 3.46
CA PRO A 33 12.95 14.36 3.43
C PRO A 33 12.26 13.85 2.16
N ALA A 34 13.06 13.44 1.17
CA ALA A 34 12.56 12.86 -0.08
C ALA A 34 12.65 11.32 -0.08
N ALA A 35 11.58 10.64 -0.49
CA ALA A 35 11.54 9.19 -0.67
C ALA A 35 10.83 8.82 -1.97
N GLY A 36 11.39 7.85 -2.71
CA GLY A 36 10.83 7.42 -4.00
C GLY A 36 9.79 6.30 -3.84
N ALA A 37 8.51 6.61 -4.06
CA ALA A 37 7.41 5.65 -3.93
C ALA A 37 7.65 4.34 -4.70
N THR A 38 8.10 4.43 -5.96
CA THR A 38 8.37 3.24 -6.81
C THR A 38 9.48 2.35 -6.24
N ARG A 39 10.55 2.96 -5.72
CA ARG A 39 11.67 2.22 -5.13
C ARG A 39 11.24 1.53 -3.84
N THR A 40 10.45 2.21 -3.01
CA THR A 40 9.90 1.65 -1.78
C THR A 40 8.93 0.50 -2.07
N ALA A 41 8.05 0.65 -3.07
CA ALA A 41 7.15 -0.43 -3.50
C ALA A 41 7.91 -1.67 -3.98
N MET A 42 8.95 -1.49 -4.80
CA MET A 42 9.82 -2.58 -5.25
C MET A 42 10.54 -3.26 -4.07
N ALA A 43 11.07 -2.48 -3.13
CA ALA A 43 11.73 -3.02 -1.95
C ALA A 43 10.78 -3.88 -1.10
N PHE A 44 9.53 -3.44 -0.91
CA PHE A 44 8.53 -4.24 -0.19
C PHE A 44 8.15 -5.51 -0.94
N LEU A 45 8.03 -5.47 -2.26
CA LEU A 45 7.75 -6.66 -3.07
C LEU A 45 8.87 -7.69 -2.96
N MET A 46 10.13 -7.23 -3.09
CA MET A 46 11.30 -8.09 -2.94
C MET A 46 11.40 -8.68 -1.53
N ALA A 47 11.15 -7.87 -0.49
CA ALA A 47 11.20 -8.32 0.90
C ALA A 47 10.06 -9.28 1.28
N ALA A 48 8.91 -9.16 0.62
CA ALA A 48 7.77 -10.05 0.85
C ALA A 48 7.91 -11.40 0.12
N TYR A 49 8.70 -11.47 -0.96
CA TYR A 49 8.86 -12.69 -1.74
C TYR A 49 9.51 -13.80 -0.90
N ASP A 50 8.85 -14.95 -0.86
CA ASP A 50 9.34 -16.15 -0.18
C ASP A 50 8.88 -17.42 -0.92
N GLU A 51 9.58 -18.52 -0.67
CA GLU A 51 9.23 -19.86 -1.16
C GLU A 51 9.10 -20.80 0.02
N GLU A 52 7.97 -21.51 0.12
CA GLU A 52 7.73 -22.47 1.19
C GLU A 52 7.30 -23.83 0.64
N THR A 53 7.68 -24.89 1.34
CA THR A 53 7.26 -26.26 1.02
C THR A 53 6.02 -26.63 1.84
N VAL A 54 4.94 -26.97 1.16
CA VAL A 54 3.68 -27.42 1.77
C VAL A 54 3.25 -28.72 1.10
N ASN A 55 3.10 -29.80 1.88
CA ASN A 55 2.80 -31.14 1.37
C ASN A 55 3.78 -31.59 0.27
N GLU A 56 5.09 -31.43 0.52
CA GLU A 56 6.18 -31.79 -0.41
C GLU A 56 6.23 -30.99 -1.72
N GLU A 57 5.33 -30.03 -1.91
CA GLU A 57 5.31 -29.15 -3.06
C GLU A 57 5.78 -27.74 -2.68
N GLN A 58 6.67 -27.15 -3.49
CA GLN A 58 7.05 -25.75 -3.33
C GLN A 58 5.95 -24.83 -3.85
N ARG A 59 5.72 -23.73 -3.12
CA ARG A 59 4.91 -22.60 -3.57
C ARG A 59 5.60 -21.28 -3.24
N THR A 60 5.43 -20.32 -4.14
CA THR A 60 5.75 -18.92 -3.87
C THR A 60 4.68 -18.31 -2.99
N VAL A 61 5.07 -17.48 -2.02
CA VAL A 61 4.17 -16.70 -1.17
C VAL A 61 4.72 -15.28 -1.00
N LEU A 62 3.83 -14.29 -1.02
CA LEU A 62 4.19 -12.90 -0.70
C LEU A 62 3.81 -12.60 0.74
N ARG A 63 4.79 -12.63 1.65
CA ARG A 63 4.65 -12.32 3.08
C ARG A 63 4.63 -10.82 3.36
N PHE A 64 3.73 -10.09 2.71
CA PHE A 64 3.51 -8.69 3.04
C PHE A 64 3.11 -8.53 4.50
N HIS A 65 3.59 -7.47 5.14
CA HIS A 65 3.03 -7.07 6.43
C HIS A 65 1.53 -6.78 6.24
N PRO A 66 0.62 -7.23 7.14
CA PRO A 66 -0.82 -7.14 6.93
C PRO A 66 -1.34 -5.74 6.60
N ARG A 67 -0.68 -4.69 7.12
CA ARG A 67 -1.01 -3.28 6.83
C ARG A 67 -0.81 -2.90 5.35
N ILE A 68 0.15 -3.49 4.65
CA ILE A 68 0.52 -3.11 3.27
C ILE A 68 0.16 -4.15 2.22
N ALA A 69 -0.38 -5.31 2.62
CA ALA A 69 -0.91 -6.31 1.68
C ALA A 69 -1.96 -5.64 0.75
N PRO A 70 -1.87 -5.77 -0.59
CA PRO A 70 -2.79 -5.09 -1.51
C PRO A 70 -4.25 -5.52 -1.35
N TYR A 71 -4.47 -6.82 -1.16
CA TYR A 71 -5.75 -7.43 -0.80
C TYR A 71 -5.66 -7.98 0.61
N LYS A 72 -6.71 -7.79 1.41
CA LYS A 72 -6.74 -8.18 2.82
C LYS A 72 -7.43 -9.51 3.06
N VAL A 73 -8.45 -9.81 2.24
CA VAL A 73 -9.27 -11.00 2.37
C VAL A 73 -9.57 -11.55 0.99
N ALA A 74 -9.49 -12.87 0.82
CA ALA A 74 -10.03 -13.57 -0.33
C ALA A 74 -11.23 -14.42 0.12
N VAL A 75 -12.39 -14.22 -0.50
CA VAL A 75 -13.60 -15.00 -0.24
C VAL A 75 -13.74 -16.05 -1.34
N LEU A 76 -13.59 -17.32 -0.98
CA LEU A 76 -13.42 -18.42 -1.94
C LEU A 76 -14.48 -19.53 -1.70
N PRO A 77 -15.58 -19.58 -2.49
CA PRO A 77 -16.60 -20.62 -2.33
C PRO A 77 -16.02 -22.02 -2.52
N LEU A 78 -16.35 -23.00 -1.68
CA LEU A 78 -15.76 -24.35 -1.79
C LEU A 78 -16.05 -25.01 -3.14
N SER A 79 -17.24 -24.77 -3.72
CA SER A 79 -17.61 -25.22 -5.06
C SER A 79 -18.55 -24.22 -5.74
N LYS A 80 -18.90 -24.48 -7.01
CA LYS A 80 -19.80 -23.64 -7.82
C LYS A 80 -21.30 -23.83 -7.52
N LYS A 81 -21.64 -24.61 -6.50
CA LYS A 81 -23.04 -24.80 -6.11
C LYS A 81 -23.62 -23.47 -5.63
N GLU A 82 -24.82 -23.15 -6.09
CA GLU A 82 -25.49 -21.88 -5.84
C GLU A 82 -25.61 -21.57 -4.34
N ASP A 83 -25.95 -22.57 -3.53
CA ASP A 83 -26.02 -22.44 -2.07
C ASP A 83 -24.69 -21.97 -1.42
N LEU A 84 -23.54 -22.33 -2.00
CA LEU A 84 -22.23 -21.95 -1.49
C LEU A 84 -21.75 -20.62 -2.07
N VAL A 85 -22.10 -20.33 -3.33
CA VAL A 85 -21.78 -19.07 -3.98
C VAL A 85 -22.58 -17.94 -3.34
N GLY A 86 -23.89 -18.13 -3.13
CA GLY A 86 -24.77 -17.13 -2.50
C GLY A 86 -24.28 -16.72 -1.10
N VAL A 87 -23.95 -17.69 -0.24
CA VAL A 87 -23.39 -17.41 1.09
C VAL A 87 -22.04 -16.68 0.99
N SER A 88 -21.22 -17.02 0.00
CA SER A 88 -19.92 -16.36 -0.19
C SER A 88 -20.09 -14.91 -0.68
N ASP A 89 -21.08 -14.63 -1.53
CA ASP A 89 -21.43 -13.28 -1.97
C ASP A 89 -21.94 -12.42 -0.80
N GLU A 90 -22.75 -13.01 0.09
CA GLU A 90 -23.17 -12.34 1.33
C GLU A 90 -21.96 -11.96 2.21
N VAL A 91 -21.03 -12.89 2.43
CA VAL A 91 -19.79 -12.62 3.18
C VAL A 91 -18.94 -11.56 2.51
N LEU A 92 -18.80 -11.62 1.18
CA LEU A 92 -18.09 -10.61 0.40
C LEU A 92 -18.72 -9.22 0.60
N GLY A 93 -20.05 -9.12 0.53
CA GLY A 93 -20.80 -7.88 0.74
C GLY A 93 -20.63 -7.29 2.14
N LEU A 94 -20.45 -8.13 3.17
CA LEU A 94 -20.15 -7.67 4.54
C LEU A 94 -18.73 -7.11 4.67
N LEU A 95 -17.76 -7.60 3.89
CA LEU A 95 -16.34 -7.28 4.05
C LEU A 95 -15.85 -6.15 3.14
N GLN A 96 -16.37 -6.06 1.91
CA GLN A 96 -15.97 -5.05 0.92
C GLN A 96 -16.08 -3.58 1.38
N PRO A 97 -17.04 -3.18 2.24
CA PRO A 97 -17.08 -1.83 2.79
C PRO A 97 -15.89 -1.48 3.68
N HIS A 98 -15.17 -2.49 4.21
CA HIS A 98 -14.10 -2.33 5.18
C HIS A 98 -12.72 -2.69 4.64
N TYR A 99 -12.65 -3.54 3.61
CA TYR A 99 -11.40 -4.10 3.12
C TYR A 99 -11.37 -4.26 1.60
N MET A 100 -10.14 -4.20 1.04
CA MET A 100 -9.90 -4.70 -0.30
C MET A 100 -10.04 -6.23 -0.29
N CYS A 101 -11.06 -6.73 -0.98
CA CYS A 101 -11.40 -8.14 -1.05
C CYS A 101 -11.18 -8.69 -2.47
N ASP A 102 -10.76 -9.94 -2.55
CA ASP A 102 -10.76 -10.74 -3.78
C ASP A 102 -11.84 -11.83 -3.70
N PHE A 103 -12.34 -12.27 -4.86
CA PHE A 103 -13.35 -13.31 -4.97
C PHE A 103 -13.08 -14.17 -6.19
N ASP A 104 -12.97 -15.48 -6.00
CA ASP A 104 -12.69 -16.42 -7.09
C ASP A 104 -13.45 -17.73 -6.86
N VAL A 105 -14.19 -18.16 -7.88
CA VAL A 105 -14.94 -19.44 -7.92
C VAL A 105 -14.41 -20.38 -9.02
N THR A 106 -13.33 -19.99 -9.68
CA THR A 106 -12.70 -20.76 -10.73
C THR A 106 -11.76 -21.82 -10.15
N GLN A 107 -11.56 -22.91 -10.91
CA GLN A 107 -10.65 -24.00 -10.56
C GLN A 107 -10.94 -24.69 -9.20
N ALA A 108 -10.11 -25.66 -8.84
CA ALA A 108 -10.19 -26.35 -7.56
C ALA A 108 -9.72 -25.42 -6.43
N ILE A 109 -10.27 -25.58 -5.22
CA ILE A 109 -9.98 -24.71 -4.07
C ILE A 109 -8.47 -24.61 -3.74
N GLY A 110 -7.73 -25.72 -3.87
CA GLY A 110 -6.28 -25.73 -3.63
C GLY A 110 -5.48 -24.86 -4.60
N ARG A 111 -5.95 -24.71 -5.85
CA ARG A 111 -5.32 -23.77 -6.81
C ARG A 111 -5.60 -22.32 -6.46
N ARG A 112 -6.80 -22.04 -5.93
CA ARG A 112 -7.16 -20.70 -5.44
C ARG A 112 -6.36 -20.28 -4.21
N TYR A 113 -6.05 -21.20 -3.29
CA TYR A 113 -5.18 -20.91 -2.14
C TYR A 113 -3.70 -20.63 -2.49
N ARG A 114 -3.26 -20.96 -3.71
CA ARG A 114 -1.87 -20.74 -4.16
C ARG A 114 -1.70 -19.54 -5.08
N ARG A 115 -2.80 -18.86 -5.41
CA ARG A 115 -2.79 -17.66 -6.25
C ARG A 115 -2.36 -16.45 -5.43
#